data_AF-A0A942NS22-F1
#
_entry.id   AF-A0A942NS22-F1
#
_cell.length_a   1.000
_cell.length_b   1.000
_cell.length_c   1.000
_cell.angle_alpha   90.00
_cell.angle_beta   90.00
_cell.angle_gamma   90.00
#
_symmetry.space_group_name_H-M   'P 1'
#
loop_
_entity.id
_entity.type
_entity.pdbx_description
1 polymer ?
#
loop_
_entity_poly.entity_id
_entity_poly.type
_entity_poly.pdbx_seq_one_letter_code
_entity_poly.pdbx_strand_id
1 'polypeptide(L)'
;ELALHNRVYEDIATKFFEHFLYIAKAMSHIGDDGVGLWNDEDGFFYDVLRFPDGQLMPLKVRSMVGLIPLYAVEIIEPDMLERLPDFKRRLEWFLNYRPDLAKLVSQWNVPGRGNRHLLSLLRGHRMKLLLKRMLDESEFLSDYGIRSLSRAHLDTPYVFDCCGQPMSVQYQPGESESGTFGGNSNWRGPVWFPVNYLLITSLKRFAGYYGDDFKIECPTGSDHFLTINEVADELGQRLTRLFRRDANGRRPIYGGNSKLQNDPHFKDYLLFYEYFHGDNGRGVGASHQTGWTGLVANLLDTSTEPKS
;
A
#
# COMPACT_ATOMS: atom_id res chain seq x y z
N GLU A 1 7.29 -21.04 1.17
CA GLU A 1 6.50 -21.59 0.04
C GLU A 1 6.13 -23.05 0.25
N LEU A 2 4.85 -23.41 0.10
CA LEU A 2 4.36 -24.78 0.30
C LEU A 2 4.86 -25.75 -0.78
N ALA A 3 5.00 -25.28 -2.02
CA ALA A 3 5.47 -26.08 -3.16
C ALA A 3 6.91 -26.62 -2.96
N LEU A 4 7.75 -25.91 -2.19
CA LEU A 4 9.11 -26.35 -1.84
C LEU A 4 9.13 -27.58 -0.94
N HIS A 5 8.02 -27.87 -0.25
CA HIS A 5 7.89 -29.00 0.68
C HIS A 5 6.98 -30.10 0.12
N ASN A 6 6.06 -29.77 -0.79
CA ASN A 6 5.18 -30.73 -1.43
C ASN A 6 4.85 -30.32 -2.88
N ARG A 7 5.29 -31.16 -3.82
CA ARG A 7 5.15 -30.94 -5.27
C ARG A 7 3.71 -30.82 -5.76
N VAL A 8 2.72 -31.35 -5.03
CA VAL A 8 1.29 -31.21 -5.38
C VAL A 8 0.88 -29.73 -5.48
N TYR A 9 1.57 -28.83 -4.78
CA TYR A 9 1.29 -27.40 -4.85
C TYR A 9 1.95 -26.66 -6.03
N GLU A 10 2.79 -27.30 -6.86
CA GLU A 10 3.38 -26.65 -8.06
C GLU A 10 2.33 -26.27 -9.10
N ASP A 11 1.30 -27.10 -9.28
CA ASP A 11 0.16 -26.80 -10.14
C ASP A 11 -0.63 -25.60 -9.63
N ILE A 12 -0.79 -25.49 -8.30
CA ILE A 12 -1.47 -24.38 -7.66
C ILE A 12 -0.65 -23.08 -7.81
N ALA A 13 0.67 -23.15 -7.64
CA ALA A 13 1.56 -22.01 -7.88
C ALA A 13 1.46 -21.51 -9.33
N THR A 14 1.43 -22.43 -10.29
CA THR A 14 1.19 -22.09 -11.71
C THR A 14 -0.14 -21.36 -11.88
N LYS A 15 -1.23 -21.91 -11.33
CA LYS A 15 -2.56 -21.31 -11.44
C LYS A 15 -2.60 -19.87 -10.89
N PHE A 16 -1.98 -19.63 -9.74
CA PHE A 16 -1.92 -18.27 -9.17
C PHE A 16 -1.08 -17.32 -10.01
N PHE A 17 0.02 -17.80 -10.58
CA PHE A 17 0.81 -17.02 -11.53
C PHE A 17 -0.03 -16.63 -12.76
N GLU A 18 -0.76 -17.57 -13.36
CA GLU A 18 -1.63 -17.29 -14.50
C GLU A 18 -2.72 -16.27 -14.16
N HIS A 19 -3.39 -16.45 -13.02
CA HIS A 19 -4.40 -15.51 -12.55
C HIS A 19 -3.82 -14.10 -12.35
N PHE A 20 -2.61 -14.00 -11.80
CA PHE A 20 -1.91 -12.73 -11.67
C PHE A 20 -1.71 -12.04 -13.02
N LEU A 21 -1.29 -12.77 -14.06
CA LEU A 21 -1.16 -12.24 -15.42
C LEU A 21 -2.50 -11.72 -15.97
N TYR A 22 -3.58 -12.48 -15.78
CA TYR A 22 -4.90 -12.09 -16.27
C TYR A 22 -5.43 -10.85 -15.56
N ILE A 23 -5.21 -10.73 -14.25
CA ILE A 23 -5.55 -9.52 -13.49
C ILE A 23 -4.72 -8.34 -13.99
N ALA A 24 -3.41 -8.50 -14.20
CA ALA A 24 -2.55 -7.45 -14.73
C ALA A 24 -3.03 -6.94 -16.10
N LYS A 25 -3.51 -7.86 -16.96
CA LYS A 25 -4.11 -7.53 -18.26
C LYS A 25 -5.39 -6.73 -18.11
N ALA A 26 -6.32 -7.19 -17.27
CA ALA A 26 -7.58 -6.50 -17.03
C ALA A 26 -7.38 -5.09 -16.43
N MET A 27 -6.39 -4.92 -15.55
CA MET A 27 -6.06 -3.60 -14.98
C MET A 27 -5.46 -2.63 -16.02
N SER A 28 -4.75 -3.16 -17.01
CA SER A 28 -4.14 -2.37 -18.08
C SER A 28 -5.09 -2.08 -19.24
N HIS A 29 -6.10 -2.94 -19.45
CA HIS A 29 -7.09 -2.85 -20.52
C HIS A 29 -8.46 -3.29 -19.98
N ILE A 30 -9.33 -2.31 -19.68
CA ILE A 30 -10.73 -2.57 -19.30
C ILE A 30 -11.57 -2.57 -20.58
N GLY A 31 -12.09 -3.74 -20.93
CA GLY A 31 -12.91 -3.93 -22.14
C GLY A 31 -12.12 -3.89 -23.45
N ASP A 32 -12.83 -3.88 -24.58
CA ASP A 32 -12.24 -3.79 -25.93
C ASP A 32 -11.77 -2.36 -26.28
N ASP A 33 -12.09 -1.37 -25.42
CA ASP A 33 -11.86 0.07 -25.66
C ASP A 33 -10.51 0.60 -25.11
N GLY A 34 -9.70 -0.26 -24.49
CA GLY A 34 -8.31 0.06 -24.13
C GLY A 34 -8.10 1.05 -22.95
N VAL A 35 -9.15 1.41 -22.21
CA VAL A 35 -9.02 2.27 -21.01
C VAL A 35 -8.50 1.44 -19.83
N GLY A 36 -7.35 1.78 -19.27
CA GLY A 36 -6.79 1.14 -18.07
C GLY A 36 -7.16 1.87 -16.78
N LEU A 37 -6.85 1.27 -15.63
CA LEU A 37 -6.96 1.94 -14.31
C LEU A 37 -5.90 3.03 -14.11
N TRP A 38 -4.81 3.00 -14.89
CA TRP A 38 -3.74 3.99 -14.82
C TRP A 38 -4.09 5.23 -15.64
N ASN A 39 -3.98 6.39 -15.01
CA ASN A 39 -4.06 7.68 -15.70
C ASN A 39 -2.64 8.24 -15.90
N ASP A 40 -2.23 8.43 -17.16
CA ASP A 40 -0.88 8.91 -17.50
C ASP A 40 -0.67 10.41 -17.20
N GLU A 41 -1.73 11.22 -17.27
CA GLU A 41 -1.68 12.66 -16.96
C GLU A 41 -1.43 12.88 -15.46
N ASP A 42 -2.19 12.20 -14.62
CA ASP A 42 -2.08 12.26 -13.18
C ASP A 42 -0.95 11.35 -12.64
N GLY A 43 -0.53 10.34 -13.39
CA GLY A 43 0.42 9.34 -12.91
C GLY A 43 -0.09 8.59 -11.68
N PHE A 44 -1.36 8.19 -11.69
CA PHE A 44 -2.04 7.53 -10.56
C PHE A 44 -3.04 6.48 -11.03
N PHE A 45 -3.38 5.52 -10.16
CA PHE A 45 -4.45 4.57 -10.41
C PHE A 45 -5.79 5.07 -9.87
N TYR A 46 -6.82 4.96 -10.68
CA TYR A 46 -8.19 5.31 -10.33
C TYR A 46 -9.15 4.17 -10.63
N ASP A 47 -10.19 4.04 -9.83
CA ASP A 47 -11.33 3.17 -10.18
C ASP A 47 -12.04 3.75 -11.41
N VAL A 48 -12.66 2.87 -12.21
CA VAL A 48 -13.38 3.26 -13.42
C VAL A 48 -14.83 2.81 -13.30
N LEU A 49 -15.77 3.74 -13.43
CA LEU A 49 -17.18 3.45 -13.58
C LEU A 49 -17.48 3.04 -15.01
N ARG A 50 -18.29 2.00 -15.17
CA ARG A 50 -18.88 1.61 -16.45
C ARG A 50 -20.37 1.90 -16.43
N PHE A 51 -20.81 2.82 -17.28
CA PHE A 51 -22.21 3.17 -17.43
C PHE A 51 -22.96 2.15 -18.31
N PRO A 52 -24.31 2.07 -18.22
CA PRO A 52 -25.10 1.15 -19.03
C PRO A 52 -24.97 1.33 -20.55
N ASP A 53 -24.61 2.53 -21.01
CA ASP A 53 -24.32 2.86 -22.41
C ASP A 53 -22.92 2.43 -22.87
N GLY A 54 -22.11 1.86 -21.98
CA GLY A 54 -20.74 1.43 -22.25
C GLY A 54 -19.70 2.51 -21.96
N GLN A 55 -20.09 3.74 -21.61
CA GLN A 55 -19.14 4.79 -21.28
C GLN A 55 -18.31 4.41 -20.06
N LEU A 56 -17.00 4.62 -20.16
CA LEU A 56 -16.05 4.44 -19.06
C LEU A 56 -15.66 5.80 -18.50
N MET A 57 -15.75 5.95 -17.17
CA MET A 57 -15.38 7.18 -16.48
C MET A 57 -14.46 6.91 -15.29
N PRO A 58 -13.20 7.38 -15.33
CA PRO A 58 -12.32 7.33 -14.17
C PRO A 58 -12.86 8.17 -13.01
N LEU A 59 -12.95 7.57 -11.84
CA LEU A 59 -13.21 8.26 -10.58
C LEU A 59 -11.89 8.81 -10.05
N LYS A 60 -11.63 10.10 -10.30
CA LYS A 60 -10.37 10.77 -9.91
C LYS A 60 -10.26 11.06 -8.40
N VAL A 61 -10.61 10.07 -7.57
CA VAL A 61 -10.44 10.08 -6.13
C VAL A 61 -9.05 9.52 -5.78
N ARG A 62 -8.16 10.34 -5.23
CA ARG A 62 -6.83 9.94 -4.79
C ARG A 62 -6.91 9.22 -3.45
N SER A 63 -7.35 7.96 -3.47
CA SER A 63 -7.44 7.10 -2.28
C SER A 63 -6.29 6.09 -2.21
N MET A 64 -6.18 5.43 -1.05
CA MET A 64 -5.27 4.29 -0.83
C MET A 64 -5.47 3.17 -1.86
N VAL A 65 -6.66 3.08 -2.49
CA VAL A 65 -6.91 2.10 -3.57
C VAL A 65 -5.94 2.31 -4.72
N GLY A 66 -5.62 3.55 -5.08
CA GLY A 66 -4.64 3.84 -6.13
C GLY A 66 -3.20 3.45 -5.77
N LEU A 67 -2.93 3.14 -4.49
CA LEU A 67 -1.64 2.64 -4.00
C LEU A 67 -1.60 1.11 -3.91
N ILE A 68 -2.75 0.41 -3.95
CA ILE A 68 -2.84 -1.06 -3.87
C ILE A 68 -1.92 -1.79 -4.86
N PRO A 69 -1.67 -1.30 -6.09
CA PRO A 69 -0.73 -1.98 -6.99
C PRO A 69 0.70 -2.13 -6.43
N LEU A 70 1.09 -1.35 -5.41
CA LEU A 70 2.35 -1.54 -4.67
C LEU A 70 2.34 -2.83 -3.83
N TYR A 71 1.18 -3.33 -3.43
CA TYR A 71 1.09 -4.55 -2.60
C TYR A 71 1.41 -5.81 -3.41
N ALA A 72 1.13 -5.76 -4.71
CA ALA A 72 1.31 -6.85 -5.65
C ALA A 72 2.79 -6.99 -6.05
N VAL A 73 3.59 -7.55 -5.15
CA VAL A 73 5.02 -7.82 -5.35
C VAL A 73 5.42 -9.17 -4.76
N GLU A 74 6.09 -9.98 -5.57
CA GLU A 74 6.74 -11.22 -5.16
C GLU A 74 8.13 -11.33 -5.80
N ILE A 75 9.07 -11.91 -5.05
CA ILE A 75 10.42 -12.18 -5.55
C ILE A 75 10.55 -13.68 -5.78
N ILE A 76 10.92 -14.04 -7.01
CA ILE A 76 11.26 -15.40 -7.37
C ILE A 76 12.78 -15.54 -7.32
N GLU A 77 13.26 -16.28 -6.32
CA GLU A 77 14.68 -16.61 -6.16
C GLU A 77 15.10 -17.67 -7.19
N PRO A 78 16.34 -17.61 -7.73
CA PRO A 78 16.83 -18.57 -8.71
C PRO A 78 16.81 -20.03 -8.24
N ASP A 79 17.21 -20.26 -6.99
CA ASP A 79 17.25 -21.59 -6.35
C ASP A 79 15.85 -22.21 -6.20
N MET A 80 14.82 -21.37 -6.00
CA MET A 80 13.43 -21.82 -5.99
C MET A 80 13.00 -22.36 -7.35
N LEU A 81 13.40 -21.72 -8.46
CA LEU A 81 13.08 -22.20 -9.82
C LEU A 81 13.80 -23.52 -10.15
N GLU A 82 15.02 -23.70 -9.65
CA GLU A 82 15.75 -24.97 -9.80
C GLU A 82 15.05 -26.12 -9.07
N ARG A 83 14.45 -25.82 -7.91
CA ARG A 83 13.73 -26.82 -7.08
C ARG A 83 12.31 -27.12 -7.56
N LEU A 84 11.72 -26.26 -8.40
CA LEU A 84 10.34 -26.36 -8.91
C LEU A 84 10.33 -26.42 -10.45
N PRO A 85 10.81 -27.53 -11.05
CA PRO A 85 11.03 -27.61 -12.49
C PRO A 85 9.73 -27.58 -13.31
N ASP A 86 8.61 -28.07 -12.78
CA ASP A 86 7.33 -28.04 -13.50
C ASP A 86 6.76 -26.62 -13.53
N PHE A 87 6.86 -25.90 -12.41
CA PHE A 87 6.53 -24.48 -12.35
C PHE A 87 7.42 -23.66 -13.30
N LYS A 88 8.75 -23.86 -13.26
CA LYS A 88 9.70 -23.17 -14.15
C LYS A 88 9.36 -23.39 -15.62
N ARG A 89 9.07 -24.64 -16.04
CA ARG A 89 8.70 -24.96 -17.42
C ARG A 89 7.45 -24.21 -17.87
N ARG A 90 6.41 -24.15 -17.02
CA ARG A 90 5.17 -23.43 -17.35
C ARG A 90 5.35 -21.92 -17.38
N LEU A 91 6.14 -21.40 -16.46
CA LEU A 91 6.51 -19.99 -16.42
C LEU A 91 7.22 -19.56 -17.71
N GLU A 92 8.24 -20.31 -18.13
CA GLU A 92 8.96 -20.08 -19.38
C GLU A 92 8.03 -20.22 -20.61
N TRP A 93 7.12 -21.20 -20.60
CA TRP A 93 6.12 -21.32 -21.66
C TRP A 93 5.24 -20.07 -21.74
N PHE A 94 4.71 -19.57 -20.63
CA PHE A 94 3.89 -18.37 -20.61
C PHE A 94 4.64 -17.14 -21.13
N LEU A 95 5.88 -16.96 -20.71
CA LEU A 95 6.70 -15.82 -21.13
C LEU A 95 7.02 -15.86 -22.64
N ASN A 96 7.21 -17.06 -23.20
CA ASN A 96 7.54 -17.24 -24.62
C ASN A 96 6.31 -17.18 -25.54
N TYR A 97 5.19 -17.76 -25.12
CA TYR A 97 4.01 -17.94 -25.98
C TYR A 97 2.87 -16.94 -25.69
N ARG A 98 2.93 -16.18 -24.60
CA ARG A 98 1.99 -15.09 -24.26
C ARG A 98 2.72 -13.76 -24.07
N PRO A 99 3.37 -13.21 -25.12
CA PRO A 99 4.08 -11.95 -25.03
C PRO A 99 3.16 -10.77 -24.69
N ASP A 100 1.85 -10.87 -24.96
CA ASP A 100 0.84 -9.89 -24.56
C ASP A 100 0.74 -9.78 -23.02
N LEU A 101 0.85 -10.90 -22.31
CA LEU A 101 0.85 -10.94 -20.85
C LEU A 101 2.23 -10.69 -20.26
N ALA A 102 3.28 -11.25 -20.85
CA ALA A 102 4.64 -11.13 -20.35
C ALA A 102 5.10 -9.67 -20.23
N LYS A 103 4.74 -8.82 -21.20
CA LYS A 103 5.03 -7.37 -21.20
C LYS A 103 4.44 -6.63 -20.00
N LEU A 104 3.35 -7.13 -19.42
CA LEU A 104 2.64 -6.48 -18.33
C LEU A 104 3.29 -6.72 -16.97
N VAL A 105 4.04 -7.82 -16.84
CA VAL A 105 4.49 -8.31 -15.54
C VAL A 105 5.97 -8.62 -15.45
N SER A 106 6.74 -8.63 -16.54
CA SER A 106 8.21 -8.71 -16.40
C SER A 106 9.07 -8.37 -17.62
N GLN A 107 10.18 -7.67 -17.36
CA GLN A 107 11.45 -7.96 -18.01
C GLN A 107 12.07 -9.17 -17.30
N TRP A 108 11.49 -10.35 -17.52
CA TRP A 108 11.95 -11.59 -16.87
C TRP A 108 13.46 -11.80 -17.05
N ASN A 109 13.98 -11.34 -18.19
CA ASN A 109 15.37 -11.46 -18.60
C ASN A 109 16.30 -10.40 -17.95
N VAL A 110 15.79 -9.47 -17.13
CA VAL A 110 16.62 -8.52 -16.38
C VAL A 110 16.67 -8.95 -14.90
N PRO A 111 17.74 -9.67 -14.50
CA PRO A 111 17.94 -10.06 -13.11
C PRO A 111 18.08 -8.83 -12.22
N GLY A 112 17.42 -8.86 -11.05
CA GLY A 112 17.70 -7.93 -9.96
C GLY A 112 18.92 -8.35 -9.15
N ARG A 113 19.07 -7.79 -7.94
CA ARG A 113 20.15 -8.20 -7.02
C ARG A 113 20.14 -9.71 -6.82
N GLY A 114 21.28 -10.38 -7.00
CA GLY A 114 21.39 -11.84 -6.81
C GLY A 114 20.66 -12.70 -7.84
N ASN A 115 20.45 -12.20 -9.07
CA ASN A 115 19.71 -12.90 -10.14
C ASN A 115 18.22 -13.14 -9.88
N ARG A 116 17.65 -12.42 -8.91
CA ARG A 116 16.22 -12.50 -8.55
C ARG A 116 15.34 -12.02 -9.69
N HIS A 117 14.17 -12.65 -9.83
CA HIS A 117 13.12 -12.19 -10.74
C HIS A 117 11.99 -11.51 -9.96
N LEU A 118 11.59 -10.32 -10.40
CA LEU A 118 10.46 -9.59 -9.82
C LEU A 118 9.16 -9.98 -10.53
N LEU A 119 8.14 -10.32 -9.74
CA LEU A 119 6.76 -10.39 -10.18
C LEU A 119 5.99 -9.21 -9.56
N SER A 120 5.72 -8.17 -10.36
CA SER A 120 4.98 -6.99 -9.90
C SER A 120 4.25 -6.27 -11.02
N LEU A 121 3.10 -5.66 -10.66
CA LEU A 121 2.30 -4.78 -11.52
C LEU A 121 2.95 -3.41 -11.75
N LEU A 122 3.84 -2.98 -10.85
CA LEU A 122 4.48 -1.67 -10.89
C LEU A 122 5.96 -1.77 -11.17
N ARG A 123 6.44 -0.95 -12.11
CA ARG A 123 7.84 -0.90 -12.50
C ARG A 123 8.29 0.50 -12.86
N GLY A 124 9.57 0.78 -12.61
CA GLY A 124 10.28 1.94 -13.11
C GLY A 124 9.53 3.25 -12.88
N HIS A 125 9.11 3.88 -13.99
CA HIS A 125 8.49 5.20 -13.98
C HIS A 125 7.18 5.26 -13.19
N ARG A 126 6.25 4.31 -13.38
CA ARG A 126 4.96 4.31 -12.66
C ARG A 126 5.15 4.17 -11.14
N MET A 127 6.09 3.32 -10.72
CA MET A 127 6.44 3.17 -9.32
C MET A 127 7.00 4.47 -8.73
N LYS A 128 7.90 5.17 -9.45
CA LYS A 128 8.42 6.48 -9.02
C LYS A 128 7.31 7.53 -8.86
N LEU A 129 6.37 7.59 -9.80
CA LEU A 129 5.23 8.52 -9.73
C LEU A 129 4.32 8.24 -8.53
N LEU A 130 4.00 6.96 -8.29
CA LEU A 130 3.20 6.57 -7.13
C LEU A 130 3.90 6.85 -5.81
N LEU A 131 5.18 6.47 -5.67
CA LEU A 131 5.94 6.74 -4.46
C LEU A 131 6.08 8.23 -4.20
N LYS A 132 6.35 9.03 -5.25
CA LYS A 132 6.41 10.50 -5.12
C LYS A 132 5.10 11.05 -4.54
N ARG A 133 3.93 10.61 -5.03
CA ARG A 133 2.65 11.08 -4.49
C ARG A 133 2.37 10.54 -3.08
N MET A 134 2.71 9.27 -2.84
CA MET A 134 2.50 8.61 -1.55
C MET A 134 3.33 9.26 -0.42
N LEU A 135 4.54 9.72 -0.73
CA LEU A 135 5.50 10.30 0.21
C LEU A 135 5.39 11.83 0.31
N ASP A 136 4.37 12.42 -0.30
CA ASP A 136 4.07 13.86 -0.20
C ASP A 136 3.17 14.14 1.00
N GLU A 137 3.58 15.06 1.86
CA GLU A 137 2.88 15.41 3.11
C GLU A 137 1.58 16.19 2.89
N SER A 138 1.46 16.86 1.73
CA SER A 138 0.23 17.51 1.27
C SER A 138 -0.78 16.52 0.66
N GLU A 139 -0.33 15.28 0.41
CA GLU A 139 -1.14 14.20 -0.13
C GLU A 139 -1.31 13.09 0.92
N PHE A 140 -0.54 12.01 0.84
CA PHE A 140 -0.76 10.81 1.65
C PHE A 140 0.10 10.71 2.90
N LEU A 141 1.29 11.34 2.92
CA LEU A 141 2.26 11.14 4.00
C LEU A 141 1.88 11.94 5.25
N SER A 142 1.49 11.23 6.30
CA SER A 142 1.23 11.77 7.64
C SER A 142 2.45 11.55 8.53
N ASP A 143 2.57 12.32 9.60
CA ASP A 143 3.49 12.05 10.72
C ASP A 143 3.31 10.66 11.36
N TYR A 144 2.19 9.98 11.04
CA TYR A 144 1.78 8.73 11.63
C TYR A 144 1.60 7.58 10.62
N GLY A 145 1.95 7.78 9.34
CA GLY A 145 1.86 6.77 8.29
C GLY A 145 1.24 7.31 6.99
N ILE A 146 0.69 6.43 6.15
CA ILE A 146 -0.01 6.77 4.91
C ILE A 146 -1.51 6.89 5.18
N ARG A 147 -2.08 8.04 4.82
CA ARG A 147 -3.52 8.34 4.90
C ARG A 147 -4.32 7.46 3.93
N SER A 148 -5.56 7.15 4.29
CA SER A 148 -6.48 6.37 3.41
C SER A 148 -7.03 7.17 2.22
N LEU A 149 -7.00 8.50 2.31
CA LEU A 149 -7.33 9.43 1.25
C LEU A 149 -6.30 10.56 1.26
N SER A 150 -5.92 11.04 0.08
CA SER A 150 -5.05 12.20 -0.03
C SER A 150 -5.65 13.42 0.65
N ARG A 151 -4.81 14.14 1.39
CA ARG A 151 -5.13 15.43 2.00
C ARG A 151 -5.40 16.53 0.97
N ALA A 152 -5.00 16.37 -0.29
CA ALA A 152 -5.38 17.30 -1.37
C ALA A 152 -6.91 17.45 -1.50
N HIS A 153 -7.67 16.42 -1.12
CA HIS A 153 -9.14 16.47 -1.08
C HIS A 153 -9.73 17.25 0.11
N LEU A 154 -8.89 17.85 0.97
CA LEU A 154 -9.33 18.81 1.98
C LEU A 154 -9.70 20.13 1.32
N ASP A 155 -8.79 20.65 0.49
CA ASP A 155 -8.95 21.93 -0.20
C ASP A 155 -9.72 21.79 -1.51
N THR A 156 -9.57 20.65 -2.20
CA THR A 156 -10.27 20.36 -3.46
C THR A 156 -10.97 18.99 -3.38
N PRO A 157 -12.17 18.92 -2.76
CA PRO A 157 -12.97 17.71 -2.72
C PRO A 157 -13.28 17.20 -4.14
N TYR A 158 -13.28 15.89 -4.33
CA TYR A 158 -13.72 15.32 -5.60
C TYR A 158 -15.24 15.35 -5.68
N VAL A 159 -15.79 15.97 -6.72
CA VAL A 159 -17.25 16.05 -6.94
C VAL A 159 -17.61 15.25 -8.18
N PHE A 160 -18.60 14.37 -8.04
CA PHE A 160 -19.18 13.58 -9.12
C PHE A 160 -20.68 13.84 -9.20
N ASP A 161 -21.15 14.25 -10.38
CA ASP A 161 -22.58 14.43 -10.63
C ASP A 161 -23.22 13.08 -10.98
N CYS A 162 -24.10 12.61 -10.10
CA CYS A 162 -24.91 11.43 -10.33
C CYS A 162 -26.36 11.85 -10.54
N CYS A 163 -26.82 11.82 -11.80
CA CYS A 163 -28.19 12.12 -12.17
C CYS A 163 -28.70 13.51 -11.71
N GLY A 164 -27.85 14.54 -11.77
CA GLY A 164 -28.15 15.90 -11.32
C GLY A 164 -27.97 16.10 -9.81
N GLN A 165 -27.46 15.10 -9.10
CA GLN A 165 -27.12 15.19 -7.67
C GLN A 165 -25.60 15.17 -7.49
N PRO A 166 -24.99 16.29 -7.06
CA PRO A 166 -23.57 16.32 -6.79
C PRO A 166 -23.25 15.49 -5.54
N MET A 167 -22.41 14.47 -5.71
CA MET A 167 -21.82 13.69 -4.63
C MET A 167 -20.37 14.13 -4.43
N SER A 168 -19.94 14.33 -3.19
CA SER A 168 -18.60 14.83 -2.87
C SER A 168 -17.83 13.86 -1.98
N VAL A 169 -16.54 13.69 -2.29
CA VAL A 169 -15.55 12.99 -1.47
C VAL A 169 -14.54 14.00 -0.97
N GLN A 170 -14.68 14.35 0.31
CA GLN A 170 -13.78 15.26 1.02
C GLN A 170 -12.86 14.49 1.98
N TYR A 171 -11.67 15.03 2.22
CA TYR A 171 -10.76 14.55 3.24
C TYR A 171 -11.32 14.76 4.65
N GLN A 172 -11.40 13.67 5.41
CA GLN A 172 -11.87 13.60 6.78
C GLN A 172 -10.87 12.77 7.59
N PRO A 173 -9.99 13.39 8.38
CA PRO A 173 -8.88 12.68 9.01
C PRO A 173 -9.31 11.76 10.17
N GLY A 174 -10.50 11.94 10.75
CA GLY A 174 -11.00 11.20 11.92
C GLY A 174 -12.28 10.42 11.63
N GLU A 175 -13.31 10.64 12.45
CA GLU A 175 -14.65 10.08 12.24
C GLU A 175 -15.29 10.61 10.94
N SER A 176 -16.27 9.88 10.42
CA SER A 176 -17.04 10.32 9.26
C SER A 176 -18.00 11.44 9.64
N GLU A 177 -18.04 12.52 8.86
CA GLU A 177 -19.02 13.61 9.04
C GLU A 177 -20.39 13.28 8.42
N SER A 178 -20.49 12.17 7.66
CA SER A 178 -21.73 11.69 7.07
C SER A 178 -22.10 10.29 7.58
N GLY A 179 -23.40 10.02 7.70
CA GLY A 179 -23.92 8.72 8.12
C GLY A 179 -23.78 7.60 7.07
N THR A 180 -23.30 7.93 5.87
CA THR A 180 -22.95 6.95 4.84
C THR A 180 -21.95 5.95 5.42
N PHE A 181 -22.28 4.64 5.37
CA PHE A 181 -21.49 3.54 5.94
C PHE A 181 -21.43 3.45 7.48
N GLY A 182 -22.44 3.93 8.20
CA GLY A 182 -22.61 3.63 9.62
C GLY A 182 -21.88 4.55 10.60
N GLY A 183 -21.35 5.69 10.12
CA GLY A 183 -20.88 6.84 10.91
C GLY A 183 -19.57 6.66 11.70
N ASN A 184 -19.28 5.45 12.19
CA ASN A 184 -18.15 5.18 13.08
C ASN A 184 -16.89 4.63 12.38
N SER A 185 -16.95 4.32 11.08
CA SER A 185 -15.81 3.85 10.30
C SER A 185 -15.57 4.78 9.12
N ASN A 186 -14.32 5.15 8.87
CA ASN A 186 -13.97 6.15 7.87
C ASN A 186 -12.68 5.77 7.12
N TRP A 187 -12.74 5.80 5.79
CA TRP A 187 -11.61 5.57 4.88
C TRP A 187 -11.24 6.82 4.07
N ARG A 188 -11.79 7.99 4.44
CA ARG A 188 -11.59 9.26 3.74
C ARG A 188 -10.47 10.10 4.35
N GLY A 189 -9.44 9.47 4.91
CA GLY A 189 -8.31 10.22 5.45
C GLY A 189 -7.57 9.61 6.63
N PRO A 190 -8.19 8.77 7.50
CA PRO A 190 -7.48 8.17 8.61
C PRO A 190 -6.33 7.26 8.17
N VAL A 191 -5.37 7.06 9.06
CA VAL A 191 -4.32 6.06 8.92
C VAL A 191 -4.84 4.71 9.42
N TRP A 192 -4.81 3.72 8.54
CA TRP A 192 -5.20 2.35 8.86
C TRP A 192 -3.94 1.48 8.97
N PHE A 193 -3.75 0.88 10.15
CA PHE A 193 -2.55 0.10 10.46
C PHE A 193 -2.31 -1.06 9.48
N PRO A 194 -3.31 -1.87 9.09
CA PRO A 194 -3.05 -3.09 8.31
C PRO A 194 -2.57 -2.80 6.90
N VAL A 195 -3.18 -1.82 6.23
CA VAL A 195 -2.78 -1.43 4.86
C VAL A 195 -1.42 -0.75 4.85
N ASN A 196 -1.09 0.01 5.88
CA ASN A 196 0.24 0.58 6.08
C ASN A 196 1.29 -0.51 6.32
N TYR A 197 0.96 -1.53 7.11
CA TYR A 197 1.84 -2.67 7.35
C TYR A 197 2.10 -3.48 6.08
N LEU A 198 1.06 -3.72 5.28
CA LEU A 198 1.19 -4.35 3.96
C LEU A 198 2.08 -3.53 3.03
N LEU A 199 1.88 -2.21 3.00
CA LEU A 199 2.73 -1.29 2.23
C LEU A 199 4.21 -1.41 2.62
N ILE A 200 4.53 -1.34 3.91
CA ILE A 200 5.90 -1.49 4.43
C ILE A 200 6.48 -2.84 4.01
N THR A 201 5.71 -3.92 4.16
CA THR A 201 6.14 -5.27 3.78
C THR A 201 6.46 -5.35 2.28
N SER A 202 5.62 -4.74 1.45
CA SER A 202 5.81 -4.68 0.00
C SER A 202 7.00 -3.82 -0.40
N LEU A 203 7.23 -2.68 0.27
CA LEU A 203 8.44 -1.87 0.06
C LEU A 203 9.71 -2.67 0.41
N LYS A 204 9.73 -3.40 1.53
CA LYS A 204 10.86 -4.29 1.87
C LYS A 204 11.10 -5.37 0.81
N ARG A 205 10.04 -5.92 0.20
CA ARG A 205 10.16 -6.84 -0.94
C ARG A 205 10.75 -6.14 -2.17
N PHE A 206 10.26 -4.96 -2.54
CA PHE A 206 10.86 -4.19 -3.62
C PHE A 206 12.34 -3.87 -3.38
N ALA A 207 12.72 -3.51 -2.15
CA ALA A 207 14.11 -3.26 -1.77
C ALA A 207 14.97 -4.52 -1.96
N GLY A 208 14.45 -5.71 -1.66
CA GLY A 208 15.13 -6.98 -1.91
C GLY A 208 15.46 -7.25 -3.39
N TYR A 209 14.72 -6.64 -4.32
CA TYR A 209 14.97 -6.74 -5.76
C TYR A 209 15.86 -5.59 -6.28
N TYR A 210 15.51 -4.34 -5.94
CA TYR A 210 16.19 -3.14 -6.46
C TYR A 210 17.49 -2.79 -5.74
N GLY A 211 17.70 -3.27 -4.50
CA GLY A 211 18.84 -2.87 -3.68
C GLY A 211 18.86 -1.37 -3.39
N ASP A 212 20.07 -0.83 -3.26
CA ASP A 212 20.30 0.54 -2.77
C ASP A 212 20.37 1.59 -3.92
N ASP A 213 20.28 1.12 -5.17
CA ASP A 213 20.37 1.96 -6.37
C ASP A 213 19.08 2.73 -6.64
N PHE A 214 17.92 2.16 -6.26
CA PHE A 214 16.64 2.84 -6.41
C PHE A 214 16.41 3.77 -5.22
N LYS A 215 16.62 5.07 -5.46
CA LYS A 215 16.33 6.13 -4.50
C LYS A 215 15.11 6.95 -4.89
N ILE A 216 14.35 7.36 -3.90
CA ILE A 216 13.20 8.24 -4.02
C ILE A 216 13.27 9.31 -2.94
N GLU A 217 12.77 10.49 -3.26
CA GLU A 217 12.67 11.59 -2.31
C GLU A 217 11.66 11.25 -1.20
N CYS A 218 12.02 11.47 0.06
CA CYS A 218 11.17 11.17 1.21
C CYS A 218 11.50 12.08 2.41
N PRO A 219 10.58 13.01 2.78
CA PRO A 219 9.33 13.35 2.10
C PRO A 219 9.54 13.92 0.69
N THR A 220 8.51 13.86 -0.16
CA THR A 220 8.55 14.53 -1.46
C THR A 220 8.71 16.05 -1.28
N GLY A 221 9.59 16.67 -2.06
CA GLY A 221 9.96 18.08 -1.95
C GLY A 221 10.96 18.43 -0.84
N SER A 222 11.60 17.44 -0.20
CA SER A 222 12.60 17.64 0.87
C SER A 222 14.06 17.66 0.41
N ASP A 223 14.34 17.33 -0.85
CA ASP A 223 15.68 17.05 -1.40
C ASP A 223 16.42 15.90 -0.69
N HIS A 224 15.75 15.15 0.21
CA HIS A 224 16.32 14.00 0.91
C HIS A 224 15.94 12.71 0.18
N PHE A 225 16.94 12.04 -0.40
CA PHE A 225 16.76 10.81 -1.16
C PHE A 225 17.09 9.58 -0.32
N LEU A 226 16.08 8.73 -0.14
CA LEU A 226 16.16 7.47 0.58
C LEU A 226 16.04 6.30 -0.38
N THR A 227 16.69 5.18 -0.04
CA THR A 227 16.44 3.88 -0.66
C THR A 227 15.04 3.38 -0.31
N ILE A 228 14.52 2.41 -1.08
CA ILE A 228 13.21 1.81 -0.78
C ILE A 228 13.16 1.21 0.63
N ASN A 229 14.25 0.62 1.11
CA ASN A 229 14.31 0.05 2.45
C ASN A 229 14.23 1.15 3.53
N GLU A 230 14.98 2.24 3.37
CA GLU A 230 14.94 3.38 4.29
C GLU A 230 13.55 4.04 4.32
N VAL A 231 12.85 4.12 3.18
CA VAL A 231 11.44 4.57 3.15
C VAL A 231 10.53 3.62 3.95
N ALA A 232 10.71 2.31 3.81
CA ALA A 232 9.94 1.33 4.59
C ALA A 232 10.18 1.48 6.10
N ASP A 233 11.42 1.74 6.50
CA ASP A 233 11.80 1.96 7.89
C ASP A 233 11.26 3.30 8.42
N GLU A 234 11.30 4.37 7.64
CA GLU A 234 10.68 5.67 7.96
C GLU A 234 9.17 5.54 8.22
N LEU A 235 8.45 4.83 7.34
CA LEU A 235 7.02 4.55 7.55
C LEU A 235 6.77 3.71 8.81
N GLY A 236 7.65 2.74 9.09
CA GLY A 236 7.63 1.97 10.34
C GLY A 236 7.81 2.85 11.58
N GLN A 237 8.75 3.79 11.53
CA GLN A 237 8.99 4.76 12.59
C GLN A 237 7.78 5.67 12.81
N ARG A 238 7.15 6.16 11.74
CA ARG A 238 5.92 6.96 11.82
C ARG A 238 4.76 6.20 12.47
N LEU A 239 4.55 4.93 12.11
CA LEU A 239 3.52 4.09 12.75
C LEU A 239 3.83 3.81 14.22
N THR A 240 5.09 3.51 14.56
CA THR A 240 5.45 3.25 15.97
C THR A 240 5.36 4.51 16.83
N ARG A 241 5.52 5.71 16.25
CA ARG A 241 5.34 7.01 16.92
C ARG A 241 3.96 7.16 17.56
N LEU A 242 2.92 6.57 16.95
CA LEU A 242 1.56 6.54 17.53
C LEU A 242 1.57 6.08 18.99
N PHE A 243 2.38 5.06 19.28
CA PHE A 243 2.47 4.37 20.57
C PHE A 243 3.63 4.84 21.42
N ARG A 244 4.40 5.86 21.04
CA ARG A 244 5.55 6.38 21.81
C ARG A 244 5.16 7.67 22.52
N ARG A 245 5.84 7.95 23.63
CA ARG A 245 5.72 9.26 24.30
C ARG A 245 6.54 10.28 23.50
N ASP A 246 5.96 11.43 23.25
CA ASP A 246 6.66 12.58 22.68
C ASP A 246 7.51 13.30 23.75
N ALA A 247 8.12 14.43 23.36
CA ALA A 247 8.91 15.27 24.25
C ALA A 247 8.12 15.82 25.46
N ASN A 248 6.79 15.87 25.36
CA ASN A 248 5.89 16.30 26.44
C ASN A 248 5.38 15.11 27.27
N GLY A 249 5.88 13.90 27.03
CA GLY A 249 5.44 12.68 27.72
C GLY A 249 4.09 12.14 27.25
N ARG A 250 3.52 12.67 26.15
CA ARG A 250 2.18 12.33 25.65
C ARG A 250 2.26 11.31 24.52
N ARG A 251 1.25 10.44 24.42
CA ARG A 251 1.10 9.49 23.30
C ARG A 251 0.06 9.99 22.30
N PRO A 252 0.35 9.99 20.99
CA PRO A 252 -0.63 10.33 19.97
C PRO A 252 -1.91 9.50 20.09
N ILE A 253 -1.83 8.17 20.29
CA ILE A 253 -3.00 7.29 20.38
C ILE A 253 -4.08 7.72 21.38
N TYR A 254 -3.72 8.46 22.44
CA TYR A 254 -4.68 8.92 23.45
C TYR A 254 -5.23 10.32 23.18
N GLY A 255 -4.69 11.04 22.19
CA GLY A 255 -5.11 12.39 21.83
C GLY A 255 -5.22 13.30 23.05
N GLY A 256 -6.41 13.90 23.22
CA GLY A 256 -6.76 14.77 24.34
C GLY A 256 -7.16 14.08 25.65
N ASN A 257 -7.21 12.74 25.72
CA ASN A 257 -7.70 12.04 26.90
C ASN A 257 -6.71 12.10 28.08
N SER A 258 -6.92 13.06 28.99
CA SER A 258 -6.02 13.31 30.13
C SER A 258 -5.84 12.08 31.04
N LYS A 259 -6.90 11.28 31.24
CA LYS A 259 -6.84 10.09 32.09
C LYS A 259 -5.88 9.06 31.50
N LEU A 260 -6.01 8.74 30.21
CA LEU A 260 -5.11 7.79 29.55
C LEU A 260 -3.69 8.36 29.35
N GLN A 261 -3.51 9.68 29.34
CA GLN A 261 -2.17 10.28 29.24
C GLN A 261 -1.41 10.28 30.57
N ASN A 262 -2.09 10.64 31.67
CA ASN A 262 -1.42 11.09 32.90
C ASN A 262 -1.67 10.20 34.11
N ASP A 263 -2.79 9.48 34.17
CA ASP A 263 -3.18 8.71 35.36
C ASP A 263 -2.15 7.59 35.61
N PRO A 264 -1.52 7.52 36.81
CA PRO A 264 -0.53 6.50 37.12
C PRO A 264 -1.01 5.06 36.94
N HIS A 265 -2.32 4.83 37.03
CA HIS A 265 -2.92 3.51 36.86
C HIS A 265 -3.28 3.19 35.41
N PHE A 266 -3.37 4.17 34.50
CA PHE A 266 -3.82 3.92 33.12
C PHE A 266 -2.80 4.27 32.04
N LYS A 267 -1.84 5.17 32.32
CA LYS A 267 -0.93 5.75 31.31
C LYS A 267 -0.05 4.76 30.54
N ASP A 268 0.13 3.56 31.08
CA ASP A 268 0.98 2.52 30.50
C ASP A 268 0.16 1.37 29.85
N TYR A 269 -1.18 1.40 29.93
CA TYR A 269 -2.05 0.41 29.28
C TYR A 269 -2.41 0.81 27.84
N LEU A 270 -1.54 0.44 26.89
CA LEU A 270 -1.71 0.72 25.47
C LEU A 270 -3.00 0.12 24.90
N LEU A 271 -3.76 0.96 24.19
CA LEU A 271 -4.97 0.59 23.48
C LEU A 271 -4.69 0.41 21.98
N PHE A 272 -5.41 -0.52 21.37
CA PHE A 272 -5.26 -0.89 19.96
C PHE A 272 -6.50 -0.45 19.19
N TYR A 273 -6.44 0.74 18.59
CA TYR A 273 -7.59 1.34 17.91
C TYR A 273 -7.83 0.78 16.51
N GLU A 274 -9.05 0.93 16.01
CA GLU A 274 -9.50 0.53 14.67
C GLU A 274 -8.68 1.26 13.59
N TYR A 275 -8.58 2.57 13.73
CA TYR A 275 -7.78 3.44 12.88
C TYR A 275 -7.30 4.66 13.66
N PHE A 276 -6.45 5.47 13.04
CA PHE A 276 -5.83 6.63 13.65
C PHE A 276 -6.09 7.88 12.86
N HIS A 277 -6.29 9.00 13.56
CA HIS A 277 -6.56 10.26 12.91
C HIS A 277 -5.40 10.68 12.00
N GLY A 278 -5.71 10.98 10.73
CA GLY A 278 -4.73 11.23 9.68
C GLY A 278 -3.73 12.35 9.97
N ASP A 279 -4.10 13.35 10.78
CA ASP A 279 -3.23 14.50 11.04
C ASP A 279 -2.64 14.58 12.46
N ASN A 280 -3.16 13.82 13.43
CA ASN A 280 -2.71 13.94 14.83
C ASN A 280 -2.53 12.59 15.54
N GLY A 281 -2.81 11.47 14.86
CA GLY A 281 -2.51 10.14 15.36
C GLY A 281 -3.38 9.67 16.53
N ARG A 282 -4.42 10.41 16.94
CA ARG A 282 -5.33 9.91 17.97
C ARG A 282 -6.04 8.64 17.52
N GLY A 283 -6.22 7.71 18.45
CA GLY A 283 -7.01 6.51 18.21
C GLY A 283 -8.49 6.84 17.96
N VAL A 284 -9.09 6.13 17.02
CA VAL A 284 -10.50 6.27 16.63
C VAL A 284 -11.13 4.88 16.44
N GLY A 285 -12.43 4.78 16.67
CA GLY A 285 -13.17 3.53 16.57
C GLY A 285 -12.93 2.58 17.75
N ALA A 286 -13.13 1.28 17.53
CA ALA A 286 -12.97 0.27 18.58
C ALA A 286 -11.51 0.20 19.10
N SER A 287 -11.32 0.13 20.42
CA SER A 287 -10.00 0.26 21.08
C SER A 287 -9.29 -1.04 21.46
N HIS A 288 -9.79 -2.19 21.00
CA HIS A 288 -9.26 -3.54 21.29
C HIS A 288 -8.99 -4.36 20.02
N GLN A 289 -8.56 -3.69 18.95
CA GLN A 289 -8.25 -4.29 17.65
C GLN A 289 -6.87 -4.95 17.64
N THR A 290 -6.68 -5.91 18.54
CA THR A 290 -5.41 -6.65 18.72
C THR A 290 -5.04 -7.50 17.51
N GLY A 291 -6.02 -7.92 16.70
CA GLY A 291 -5.79 -8.70 15.49
C GLY A 291 -5.05 -7.94 14.38
N TRP A 292 -5.23 -6.62 14.27
CA TRP A 292 -4.64 -5.86 13.17
C TRP A 292 -3.74 -4.71 13.63
N THR A 293 -4.07 -4.00 14.72
CA THR A 293 -3.21 -2.92 15.23
C THR A 293 -2.08 -3.49 16.08
N GLY A 294 -2.24 -4.72 16.57
CA GLY A 294 -1.17 -5.50 17.19
C GLY A 294 0.02 -5.78 16.25
N LEU A 295 -0.13 -5.60 14.93
CA LEU A 295 0.95 -5.71 13.96
C LEU A 295 2.14 -4.78 14.25
N VAL A 296 1.95 -3.74 15.08
CA VAL A 296 3.03 -2.86 15.57
C VAL A 296 4.19 -3.64 16.20
N ALA A 297 3.92 -4.80 16.82
CA ALA A 297 4.97 -5.64 17.38
C ALA A 297 6.02 -6.06 16.34
N ASN A 298 5.58 -6.39 15.11
CA ASN A 298 6.47 -6.78 14.01
C ASN A 298 7.33 -5.60 13.52
N LEU A 299 6.82 -4.37 13.62
CA LEU A 299 7.58 -3.17 13.25
C LEU A 299 8.64 -2.82 14.30
N LEU A 300 8.41 -3.19 15.56
CA LEU A 300 9.38 -3.00 16.64
C LEU A 300 10.47 -4.08 16.60
N ASP A 301 10.11 -5.33 16.33
CA ASP A 301 11.05 -6.46 16.24
C ASP A 301 12.04 -6.29 15.06
N THR A 302 11.57 -5.75 13.94
CA THR A 302 12.44 -5.43 12.79
C THR A 302 13.34 -4.21 12.98
N SER A 303 13.12 -3.42 14.05
CA SER A 303 14.00 -2.28 14.42
C SER A 303 15.11 -2.67 15.39
N THR A 304 15.10 -3.89 15.92
CA THR A 304 16.25 -4.49 16.60
C THR A 304 17.10 -5.20 15.54
N GLU A 305 18.35 -4.75 15.37
CA GLU A 305 19.35 -5.39 14.51
C GLU A 305 19.35 -6.93 14.62
N PRO A 306 19.71 -7.67 13.56
CA PRO A 306 19.93 -9.10 13.69
C PRO A 306 20.97 -9.31 14.79
N LYS A 307 20.59 -10.01 15.85
CA LYS A 307 21.56 -10.49 16.84
C LYS A 307 22.60 -11.30 16.09
N SER A 308 23.83 -10.78 16.10
CA SER A 308 25.06 -11.39 15.59
C SER A 308 25.19 -12.85 15.99
#